data_AF-A0AAV2BB37-F1
#
_entry.id   AF-A0AAV2BB37-F1
#
_cell.length_a   1.000
_cell.length_b   1.000
_cell.length_c   1.000
_cell.angle_alpha   90.00
_cell.angle_beta   90.00
_cell.angle_gamma   90.00
#
_symmetry.space_group_name_H-M   'P 1'
#
loop_
_entity.id
_entity.type
_entity.pdbx_description
1 polymer ?
#
loop_
_entity_poly.entity_id
_entity_poly.type
_entity_poly.pdbx_seq_one_letter_code
_entity_poly.pdbx_strand_id
1 'polypeptide(L)'
;MTPRISEVKSCFSKADFLSTLPSLEMHVLDLPNASDFHANLPAVTDEELLLIDWKLKGDKSYREKLTRHLYRAGGDGSTLSFMTKMLKALFVRDVAIQYSMYGKKGKKPFVNLVEICAIMFGVASVKFPHINQDDISERLSRALALVCDWSCK
;
A
#
# COMPACT_ATOMS: atom_id res chain seq x y z
N MET A 1 22.68 16.08 -18.15
CA MET A 1 22.45 14.67 -18.50
C MET A 1 21.31 14.16 -17.65
N THR A 2 20.10 14.16 -18.18
CA THR A 2 18.92 13.57 -17.54
C THR A 2 18.91 12.06 -17.84
N PRO A 3 18.71 11.19 -16.84
CA PRO A 3 18.62 9.76 -17.11
C PRO A 3 17.35 9.48 -17.93
N ARG A 4 17.49 8.69 -18.99
CA ARG A 4 16.40 8.28 -19.88
C ARG A 4 15.51 7.28 -19.14
N ILE A 5 14.21 7.52 -19.18
CA ILE A 5 13.13 6.70 -18.60
C ILE A 5 13.04 5.29 -19.23
N SER A 6 13.93 4.92 -20.15
CA SER A 6 13.92 3.66 -20.89
C SER A 6 14.60 2.47 -20.20
N GLU A 7 15.14 2.60 -18.98
CA GLU A 7 15.90 1.51 -18.33
C GLU A 7 15.25 0.87 -17.11
N VAL A 8 14.01 1.24 -16.73
CA VAL A 8 13.25 0.50 -15.69
C VAL A 8 12.43 -0.63 -16.33
N LYS A 9 13.08 -1.46 -17.15
CA LYS A 9 12.56 -2.77 -17.57
C LYS A 9 13.29 -3.87 -16.82
N SER A 10 13.09 -3.90 -15.52
CA SER A 10 13.24 -5.13 -14.75
C SER A 10 12.01 -5.24 -13.86
N CYS A 11 11.04 -5.99 -14.37
CA CYS A 11 9.90 -6.45 -13.61
C CYS A 11 10.45 -7.18 -12.38
N PHE A 12 10.38 -6.56 -11.21
CA PHE A 12 10.60 -7.29 -9.97
C PHE A 12 9.66 -8.50 -9.98
N SER A 13 10.23 -9.72 -9.98
CA SER A 13 9.45 -10.93 -9.79
C SER A 13 8.75 -10.83 -8.43
N LYS A 14 7.60 -11.51 -8.27
CA LYS A 14 6.92 -11.62 -6.96
C LYS A 14 7.91 -11.99 -5.85
N ALA A 15 8.83 -12.91 -6.13
CA ALA A 15 9.84 -13.39 -5.19
C ALA A 15 10.89 -12.31 -4.84
N ASP A 16 11.30 -11.50 -5.81
CA ASP A 16 12.30 -10.45 -5.61
C ASP A 16 11.72 -9.30 -4.79
N PHE A 17 10.45 -8.98 -5.01
CA PHE A 17 9.77 -7.94 -4.23
C PHE A 17 9.56 -8.36 -2.77
N LEU A 18 9.08 -9.57 -2.52
CA LEU A 18 8.82 -10.04 -1.14
C LEU A 18 10.10 -10.25 -0.33
N SER A 19 11.22 -10.59 -1.00
CA SER A 19 12.52 -10.73 -0.36
C SER A 19 13.22 -9.39 -0.08
N THR A 20 12.78 -8.29 -0.70
CA THR A 20 13.37 -6.94 -0.52
C THR A 20 12.58 -6.04 0.43
N LEU A 21 11.44 -6.50 0.96
CA LEU A 21 10.71 -5.76 1.97
C LEU A 21 11.53 -5.66 3.26
N PRO A 22 11.83 -4.45 3.76
CA PRO A 22 12.49 -4.32 5.05
C PRO A 22 11.57 -4.90 6.13
N SER A 23 12.12 -5.76 7.01
CA SER A 23 11.46 -6.14 8.26
C SER A 23 11.21 -4.88 9.07
N LEU A 24 10.00 -4.33 8.98
CA LEU A 24 9.54 -3.24 9.84
C LEU A 24 9.33 -3.82 11.24
N GLU A 25 10.34 -3.74 12.10
CA GLU A 25 10.15 -3.88 13.54
C GLU A 25 9.29 -2.71 14.02
N MET A 26 7.99 -2.96 14.17
CA MET A 26 6.99 -1.98 14.57
C MET A 26 6.47 -2.35 15.96
N HIS A 27 7.00 -1.70 17.00
CA HIS A 27 6.34 -1.69 18.31
C HIS A 27 5.08 -0.80 18.22
N VAL A 28 3.92 -1.42 18.05
CA VAL A 28 2.60 -0.74 17.94
C VAL A 28 1.96 -0.45 19.32
N LEU A 29 2.70 -0.63 20.42
CA LEU A 29 2.12 -0.53 21.76
C LEU A 29 2.43 0.84 22.37
N ASP A 30 1.34 1.49 22.80
CA ASP A 30 1.24 2.71 23.63
C ASP A 30 1.51 4.08 22.98
N LEU A 31 0.50 4.67 22.32
CA LEU A 31 0.39 6.13 22.24
C LEU A 31 -1.09 6.62 22.28
N PRO A 32 -1.39 7.68 23.06
CA PRO A 32 -2.74 8.23 23.21
C PRO A 32 -3.21 9.04 21.98
N ASN A 33 -4.50 9.37 22.03
CA ASN A 33 -5.38 9.83 20.96
C ASN A 33 -5.02 11.19 20.31
N ALA A 34 -5.63 11.40 19.13
CA ALA A 34 -5.88 12.67 18.43
C ALA A 34 -4.73 13.33 17.64
N SER A 35 -4.63 12.97 16.37
CA SER A 35 -4.70 13.96 15.28
C SER A 35 -5.09 13.24 14.01
N ASP A 36 -6.18 13.70 13.38
CA ASP A 36 -6.59 13.24 12.07
C ASP A 36 -5.41 13.41 11.12
N PHE A 37 -4.90 12.29 10.60
CA PHE A 37 -3.87 12.31 9.60
C PHE A 37 -4.46 12.87 8.31
N HIS A 38 -4.46 14.19 8.17
CA HIS A 38 -4.76 14.90 6.94
C HIS A 38 -3.53 14.84 6.02
N ALA A 39 -3.14 13.63 5.63
CA ALA A 39 -2.64 13.50 4.26
C ALA A 39 -3.84 13.70 3.34
N ASN A 40 -3.65 14.22 2.14
CA ASN A 40 -4.70 14.35 1.13
C ASN A 40 -5.14 12.96 0.65
N LEU A 41 -5.75 12.20 1.56
CA LEU A 41 -6.16 10.81 1.45
C LEU A 41 -7.68 10.75 1.63
N PRO A 42 -8.38 9.90 0.85
CA PRO A 42 -7.85 9.06 -0.21
C PRO A 42 -7.33 9.88 -1.41
N ALA A 43 -6.20 9.50 -2.00
CA ALA A 43 -5.67 10.15 -3.20
C ALA A 43 -6.69 10.07 -4.35
N VAL A 44 -6.98 11.20 -4.97
CA VAL A 44 -7.94 11.33 -6.08
C VAL A 44 -7.26 11.29 -7.45
N THR A 45 -5.95 11.50 -7.50
CA THR A 45 -5.14 11.39 -8.72
C THR A 45 -3.98 10.41 -8.58
N ASP A 46 -3.44 9.98 -9.72
CA ASP A 46 -2.23 9.14 -9.76
C ASP A 46 -1.00 9.91 -9.26
N GLU A 47 -0.92 11.20 -9.59
CA GLU A 47 0.15 12.10 -9.20
C GLU A 47 0.20 12.27 -7.67
N GLU A 48 -0.95 12.37 -7.01
CA GLU A 48 -1.03 12.41 -5.55
C GLU A 48 -0.50 11.12 -4.92
N LEU A 49 -0.87 9.97 -5.47
CA LEU A 49 -0.42 8.67 -4.98
C LEU A 49 1.10 8.49 -5.13
N LEU A 50 1.66 8.91 -6.27
CA LEU A 50 3.11 8.93 -6.51
C LEU A 50 3.84 9.90 -5.57
N LEU A 51 3.26 11.08 -5.31
CA LEU A 51 3.82 12.05 -4.37
C LEU A 51 3.84 11.52 -2.94
N ILE A 52 2.77 10.81 -2.52
CA ILE A 52 2.71 10.13 -1.24
C ILE A 52 3.85 9.11 -1.12
N ASP A 53 4.02 8.23 -2.12
CA ASP A 53 5.09 7.21 -2.12
C ASP A 53 6.48 7.84 -2.05
N TRP A 54 6.71 8.90 -2.84
CA TRP A 54 7.97 9.63 -2.82
C TRP A 54 8.27 10.27 -1.45
N LYS A 55 7.27 10.91 -0.83
CA LYS A 55 7.42 11.58 0.47
C LYS A 55 7.79 10.60 1.58
N LEU A 56 7.32 9.35 1.52
CA LEU A 56 7.61 8.31 2.51
C LEU A 56 9.09 7.91 2.59
N LYS A 57 9.88 8.16 1.53
CA LYS A 57 11.32 7.82 1.50
C LYS A 57 12.15 8.62 2.51
N GLY A 58 11.77 9.89 2.75
CA GLY A 58 12.55 10.82 3.57
C GLY A 58 11.86 11.26 4.86
N ASP A 59 10.54 11.13 4.96
CA ASP A 59 9.76 11.65 6.09
C ASP A 59 9.27 10.53 7.01
N LYS A 60 10.07 10.24 8.05
CA LYS A 60 9.75 9.23 9.07
C LYS A 60 8.43 9.53 9.81
N SER A 61 8.18 10.80 10.12
CA SER A 61 6.94 11.19 10.82
C SER A 61 5.71 10.93 9.93
N TYR A 62 5.81 11.25 8.65
CA TYR A 62 4.76 10.98 7.68
C TYR A 62 4.54 9.48 7.51
N ARG A 63 5.62 8.68 7.45
CA ARG A 63 5.55 7.21 7.41
C ARG A 63 4.79 6.66 8.62
N GLU A 64 5.18 7.02 9.83
CA GLU A 64 4.52 6.56 11.07
C GLU A 64 3.03 6.94 11.13
N LYS A 65 2.69 8.15 10.68
CA LYS A 65 1.30 8.60 10.64
C LYS A 65 0.48 7.80 9.61
N LEU A 66 1.02 7.58 8.41
CA LEU A 66 0.34 6.75 7.39
C LEU A 66 0.18 5.30 7.86
N THR A 67 1.22 4.71 8.44
CA THR A 67 1.17 3.35 9.00
C THR A 67 0.05 3.21 10.03
N ARG A 68 -0.08 4.16 10.97
CA ARG A 68 -1.16 4.16 11.96
C ARG A 68 -2.53 4.37 11.33
N HIS A 69 -2.63 5.28 10.36
CA HIS A 69 -3.87 5.54 9.63
C HIS A 69 -4.37 4.28 8.91
N LEU A 70 -3.49 3.59 8.17
CA LEU A 70 -3.82 2.36 7.45
C LEU A 70 -4.17 1.20 8.40
N TYR A 71 -3.43 1.02 9.49
CA TYR A 71 -3.75 -0.01 10.50
C TYR A 71 -5.17 0.21 11.07
N ARG A 72 -5.50 1.45 11.44
CA ARG A 72 -6.83 1.81 11.96
C ARG A 72 -7.92 1.64 10.90
N ALA A 73 -7.69 2.12 9.68
CA ALA A 73 -8.64 2.01 8.58
C ALA A 73 -8.93 0.56 8.20
N GLY A 74 -7.91 -0.30 8.25
CA GLY A 74 -8.07 -1.75 8.04
C GLY A 74 -9.04 -2.40 9.03
N GLY A 75 -9.03 -1.95 10.29
CA GLY A 75 -9.94 -2.39 11.34
C GLY A 75 -9.87 -3.91 11.59
N ASP A 76 -11.01 -4.50 11.93
CA ASP A 76 -11.15 -5.94 12.10
C ASP A 76 -11.80 -6.61 10.88
N GLY A 77 -11.65 -7.94 10.82
CA GLY A 77 -12.22 -8.80 9.79
C GLY A 77 -11.18 -9.71 9.15
N SER A 78 -11.54 -10.32 8.02
CA SER A 78 -10.62 -11.14 7.24
C SER A 78 -9.48 -10.33 6.65
N THR A 79 -8.33 -10.96 6.37
CA THR A 79 -7.17 -10.33 5.72
C THR A 79 -7.56 -9.62 4.41
N LEU A 80 -8.46 -10.21 3.62
CA LEU A 80 -8.94 -9.57 2.38
C LEU A 80 -9.76 -8.31 2.66
N SER A 81 -10.64 -8.32 3.66
CA SER A 81 -11.40 -7.14 4.06
C SER A 81 -10.49 -6.05 4.59
N PHE A 82 -9.48 -6.42 5.39
CA PHE A 82 -8.49 -5.50 5.93
C PHE A 82 -7.70 -4.81 4.82
N MET A 83 -7.17 -5.58 3.86
CA MET A 83 -6.48 -5.06 2.67
C MET A 83 -7.36 -4.11 1.86
N THR A 84 -8.61 -4.50 1.62
CA THR A 84 -9.56 -3.69 0.85
C THR A 84 -9.82 -2.33 1.52
N LYS A 85 -9.97 -2.32 2.85
CA LYS A 85 -10.17 -1.08 3.61
C LYS A 85 -8.92 -0.19 3.61
N MET A 86 -7.72 -0.77 3.72
CA MET A 86 -6.47 0.00 3.60
C MET A 86 -6.35 0.67 2.23
N LEU A 87 -6.64 -0.07 1.14
CA LEU A 87 -6.60 0.52 -0.21
C LEU A 87 -7.61 1.66 -0.37
N LYS A 88 -8.83 1.50 0.16
CA LYS A 88 -9.87 2.55 0.15
C LYS A 88 -9.50 3.79 0.96
N ALA A 89 -8.70 3.62 2.02
CA ALA A 89 -8.17 4.73 2.79
C ALA A 89 -7.02 5.43 2.07
N LEU A 90 -6.33 4.73 1.17
CA LEU A 90 -5.17 5.24 0.44
C LEU A 90 -5.56 5.98 -0.86
N PHE A 91 -6.56 5.50 -1.60
CA PHE A 91 -6.97 6.13 -2.85
C PHE A 91 -8.41 5.81 -3.24
N VAL A 92 -8.99 6.67 -4.06
CA VAL A 92 -10.34 6.49 -4.59
C VAL A 92 -10.38 5.43 -5.69
N ARG A 93 -11.58 4.95 -6.01
CA ARG A 93 -11.80 3.92 -7.03
C ARG A 93 -11.18 4.28 -8.38
N ASP A 94 -11.29 5.54 -8.80
CA ASP A 94 -10.82 5.99 -10.12
C ASP A 94 -9.29 5.94 -10.27
N VAL A 95 -8.56 6.05 -9.16
CA VAL A 95 -7.12 5.77 -9.11
C VAL A 95 -6.91 4.26 -9.02
N ALA A 96 -7.63 3.58 -8.13
CA ALA A 96 -7.50 2.14 -7.88
C ALA A 96 -7.61 1.28 -9.15
N ILE A 97 -8.55 1.59 -10.05
CA ILE A 97 -8.79 0.80 -11.27
C ILE A 97 -7.60 0.78 -12.21
N GLN A 98 -6.74 1.79 -12.14
CA GLN A 98 -5.54 1.93 -12.96
C GLN A 98 -4.43 0.96 -12.53
N TYR A 99 -4.53 0.38 -11.34
CA TYR A 99 -3.50 -0.48 -10.76
C TYR A 99 -3.89 -1.95 -10.73
N SER A 100 -2.87 -2.79 -10.82
CA SER A 100 -2.91 -4.17 -10.35
C SER A 100 -1.58 -4.51 -9.72
N MET A 101 -1.50 -5.57 -8.94
CA MET A 101 -0.27 -5.89 -8.20
C MET A 101 0.99 -5.86 -9.10
N TYR A 102 0.93 -6.51 -10.26
CA TYR A 102 2.07 -6.64 -11.19
C TYR A 102 1.81 -6.05 -12.59
N GLY A 103 0.86 -5.13 -12.72
CA GLY A 103 0.58 -4.45 -14.00
C GLY A 103 -0.10 -5.32 -15.08
N LYS A 104 -0.92 -6.29 -14.67
CA LYS A 104 -1.69 -7.13 -15.60
C LYS A 104 -2.70 -6.29 -16.40
N LYS A 105 -2.96 -6.69 -17.64
CA LYS A 105 -3.95 -6.07 -18.55
C LYS A 105 -3.68 -4.58 -18.82
N GLY A 106 -2.41 -4.19 -18.94
CA GLY A 106 -2.03 -2.79 -19.23
C GLY A 106 -2.18 -1.82 -18.06
N LYS A 107 -2.47 -2.33 -16.86
CA LYS A 107 -2.54 -1.53 -15.63
C LYS A 107 -1.15 -1.18 -15.11
N LYS A 108 -1.06 -0.14 -14.29
CA LYS A 108 0.15 0.23 -13.57
C LYS A 108 0.47 -0.83 -12.50
N PRO A 109 1.75 -1.22 -12.33
CA PRO A 109 2.17 -2.15 -11.28
C PRO A 109 2.16 -1.46 -9.92
N PHE A 110 1.31 -1.95 -9.02
CA PHE A 110 1.19 -1.40 -7.65
C PHE A 110 2.48 -1.60 -6.85
N VAL A 111 3.20 -2.71 -7.08
CA VAL A 111 4.50 -2.99 -6.45
C VAL A 111 5.56 -1.92 -6.69
N ASN A 112 5.40 -1.07 -7.70
CA ASN A 112 6.33 0.03 -7.95
C ASN A 112 6.16 1.19 -6.96
N LEU A 113 5.06 1.24 -6.20
CA LEU A 113 4.87 2.13 -5.06
C LEU A 113 5.53 1.47 -3.83
N VAL A 114 6.86 1.47 -3.83
CA VAL A 114 7.69 0.63 -2.94
C VAL A 114 7.44 0.96 -1.47
N GLU A 115 7.34 2.25 -1.13
CA GLU A 115 7.19 2.66 0.27
C GLU A 115 5.78 2.38 0.79
N ILE A 116 4.78 2.67 -0.04
CA ILE A 116 3.39 2.34 0.26
C ILE A 116 3.23 0.83 0.47
N CYS A 117 3.77 0.02 -0.43
CA CYS A 117 3.70 -1.43 -0.30
C CYS A 117 4.38 -1.89 0.98
N ALA A 118 5.60 -1.43 1.27
CA ALA A 118 6.32 -1.80 2.48
C ALA A 118 5.51 -1.51 3.75
N ILE A 119 4.82 -0.36 3.82
CA ILE A 119 3.93 -0.04 4.93
C ILE A 119 2.75 -1.00 4.98
N MET A 120 2.06 -1.24 3.86
CA MET A 120 0.90 -2.13 3.83
C MET A 120 1.25 -3.56 4.26
N PHE A 121 2.38 -4.08 3.80
CA PHE A 121 2.90 -5.39 4.20
C PHE A 121 3.26 -5.42 5.68
N GLY A 122 3.99 -4.41 6.19
CA GLY A 122 4.32 -4.32 7.61
C GLY A 122 3.09 -4.27 8.50
N VAL A 123 2.12 -3.40 8.17
CA VAL A 123 0.83 -3.27 8.87
C VAL A 123 0.07 -4.59 8.89
N ALA A 124 -0.02 -5.28 7.75
CA ALA A 124 -0.70 -6.56 7.66
C ALA A 124 0.01 -7.67 8.44
N SER A 125 1.34 -7.69 8.44
CA SER A 125 2.14 -8.67 9.18
C SER A 125 1.94 -8.54 10.69
N VAL A 126 1.84 -7.30 11.19
CA VAL A 126 1.52 -7.04 12.61
C VAL A 126 0.09 -7.47 12.94
N LYS A 127 -0.88 -7.19 12.05
CA LYS A 127 -2.29 -7.54 12.29
C LYS A 127 -2.53 -9.06 12.20
N PHE A 128 -1.80 -9.76 11.33
CA PHE A 128 -1.99 -11.17 11.03
C PHE A 128 -0.66 -11.93 11.17
N PRO A 129 -0.14 -12.11 12.40
CA PRO A 129 1.19 -12.70 12.64
C PRO A 129 1.32 -14.15 12.19
N HIS A 130 0.22 -14.85 11.94
CA HIS A 130 0.18 -16.24 11.50
C HIS A 130 0.22 -16.42 9.98
N ILE A 131 0.17 -15.32 9.21
CA ILE A 131 0.10 -15.35 7.75
C ILE A 131 1.47 -14.99 7.18
N ASN A 132 1.96 -15.78 6.23
CA ASN A 132 3.24 -15.50 5.56
C ASN A 132 3.11 -14.35 4.54
N GLN A 133 4.25 -13.80 4.10
CA GLN A 133 4.27 -12.68 3.15
C GLN A 133 3.63 -13.01 1.79
N ASP A 134 3.75 -14.26 1.32
CA ASP A 134 3.18 -14.69 0.05
C ASP A 134 1.65 -14.63 0.05
N ASP A 135 1.05 -15.08 1.15
CA ASP A 135 -0.39 -15.04 1.38
C ASP A 135 -0.87 -13.60 1.56
N ILE A 136 -0.14 -12.77 2.31
CA ILE A 136 -0.42 -11.32 2.43
C ILE A 136 -0.42 -10.66 1.05
N SER A 137 0.59 -10.98 0.22
CA SER A 137 0.74 -10.48 -1.15
C SER A 137 -0.39 -10.93 -2.05
N GLU A 138 -0.80 -12.19 -1.96
CA GLU A 138 -1.95 -12.71 -2.69
C GLU A 138 -3.25 -11.98 -2.29
N ARG A 139 -3.46 -11.73 -0.99
CA ARG A 139 -4.65 -11.01 -0.51
C ARG A 139 -4.67 -9.56 -0.95
N LEU A 140 -3.52 -8.88 -0.96
CA LEU A 140 -3.42 -7.52 -1.49
C LEU A 140 -3.69 -7.49 -3.00
N SER A 141 -3.11 -8.42 -3.76
CA SER A 141 -3.35 -8.59 -5.19
C SER A 141 -4.84 -8.85 -5.49
N ARG A 142 -5.50 -9.70 -4.70
CA ARG A 142 -6.93 -9.97 -4.81
C ARG A 142 -7.78 -8.75 -4.45
N ALA A 143 -7.40 -7.97 -3.43
CA ALA A 143 -8.11 -6.74 -3.07
C ALA A 143 -8.06 -5.71 -4.22
N LEU A 144 -6.92 -5.56 -4.90
CA LEU A 144 -6.78 -4.74 -6.11
C LEU A 144 -7.60 -5.27 -7.30
N ALA A 145 -7.73 -6.59 -7.43
CA ALA A 145 -8.54 -7.20 -8.49
C ALA A 145 -10.05 -6.93 -8.30
N LEU A 146 -10.49 -6.81 -7.04
CA LEU A 146 -11.89 -6.56 -6.65
C LEU A 146 -12.27 -5.07 -6.62
N VAL A 147 -11.40 -4.17 -7.10
CA VAL A 147 -11.68 -2.73 -7.16
C VAL A 147 -12.94 -2.42 -7.97
N CYS A 148 -13.24 -3.19 -9.02
CA CYS A 148 -14.43 -2.99 -9.83
C CYS A 148 -15.72 -3.07 -8.99
N ASP A 149 -15.71 -3.88 -7.93
CA ASP A 149 -16.84 -4.12 -7.01
C ASP A 149 -16.93 -3.07 -5.90
N TRP A 150 -16.01 -2.11 -5.85
CA TRP A 150 -16.11 -1.00 -4.91
C TRP A 150 -17.31 -0.14 -5.32
N SER A 151 -18.30 -0.06 -4.43
CA SER A 151 -19.44 0.84 -4.60
C SER A 151 -18.94 2.27 -4.78
N CYS A 152 -19.42 2.95 -5.82
CA CYS A 152 -19.30 4.40 -5.93
C CYS A 152 -20.11 4.99 -4.77
N LYS A 153 -19.43 5.59 -3.79
CA LYS A 153 -20.10 6.41 -2.77
C LYS A 153 -20.08 7.85 -3.23
#